data_AF-A0A934QFW8-F1
#
_entry.id   AF-A0A934QFW8-F1
#
_cell.length_a   1.000
_cell.length_b   1.000
_cell.length_c   1.000
_cell.angle_alpha   90.00
_cell.angle_beta   90.00
_cell.angle_gamma   90.00
#
_symmetry.space_group_name_H-M   'P 1'
#
loop_
_entity.id
_entity.type
_entity.pdbx_description
1 polymer ?
#
loop_
_entity_poly.entity_id
_entity_poly.type
_entity_poly.pdbx_seq_one_letter_code
_entity_poly.pdbx_strand_id
1 'polypeptide(L)'
;MRSTSSRRSSATARWCVRRVVSGSRSGTRIRYSKGSIFWEGLGKAFRGLIEKSRVPARDWVMDTALDTPFWRFSLDLYGRPGVDAACLSLQGRHDLDVNLLLLCVWAGQTGTRLSRADVTLLADKVAAWQGEVVQSLRAVRRWLKSQDATSAITPLADAAERLRDGVKAQELAAEQLEQALLYEAVQAGGVGAPASVGPRLAMGNLDAYFACLSREPGVADAADLAQILTAAFGDRLRPLDAIWQMQDGRDVLPA
;
A
#
# COMPACT_ATOMS: atom_id res chain seq x y z
N MET A 1 63.45 -22.97 22.66
CA MET A 1 62.79 -22.89 21.32
C MET A 1 61.70 -23.94 21.24
N ARG A 2 60.43 -23.52 21.26
CA ARG A 2 59.27 -24.15 20.58
C ARG A 2 58.06 -23.25 20.84
N SER A 3 57.56 -22.63 19.77
CA SER A 3 56.48 -21.66 19.77
C SER A 3 55.13 -22.31 20.02
N THR A 4 54.33 -21.73 20.90
CA THR A 4 52.89 -21.99 21.03
C THR A 4 52.13 -21.11 20.03
N SER A 5 51.54 -21.70 18.99
CA SER A 5 50.58 -21.01 18.10
C SER A 5 49.15 -21.26 18.60
N SER A 6 48.48 -20.18 19.00
CA SER A 6 47.08 -20.21 19.41
C SER A 6 46.18 -20.29 18.16
N ARG A 7 45.36 -21.34 18.05
CA ARG A 7 44.23 -21.36 17.10
C ARG A 7 43.09 -20.54 17.70
N ARG A 8 42.81 -19.38 17.10
CA ARG A 8 41.55 -18.64 17.33
C ARG A 8 40.42 -19.39 16.63
N SER A 9 39.39 -19.71 17.40
CA SER A 9 38.14 -20.34 16.95
C SER A 9 37.25 -19.28 16.32
N SER A 10 36.97 -19.39 15.02
CA SER A 10 36.03 -18.53 14.30
C SER A 10 34.66 -19.21 14.29
N ALA A 11 33.79 -18.83 15.22
CA ALA A 11 32.39 -19.24 15.23
C ALA A 11 31.61 -18.42 14.19
N THR A 12 31.34 -19.01 13.03
CA THR A 12 30.39 -18.46 12.05
C THR A 12 28.97 -18.71 12.54
N ALA A 13 28.28 -17.63 12.94
CA ALA A 13 26.88 -17.65 13.28
C ALA A 13 26.03 -17.93 12.02
N ARG A 14 25.65 -19.19 11.86
CA ARG A 14 24.64 -19.62 10.87
C ARG A 14 23.26 -19.20 11.36
N TRP A 15 22.67 -18.20 10.74
CA TRP A 15 21.24 -17.91 10.87
C TRP A 15 20.44 -18.95 10.10
N CYS A 16 19.87 -19.92 10.81
CA CYS A 16 18.98 -20.93 10.27
C CYS A 16 17.55 -20.38 10.28
N VAL A 17 17.03 -19.98 9.11
CA VAL A 17 15.59 -19.73 8.93
C VAL A 17 14.89 -21.07 8.95
N ARG A 18 14.33 -21.46 10.09
CA ARG A 18 13.58 -22.71 10.23
C ARG A 18 12.17 -22.51 9.63
N ARG A 19 11.96 -23.06 8.43
CA ARG A 19 10.66 -23.13 7.77
C ARG A 19 9.73 -24.05 8.59
N VAL A 20 8.69 -23.51 9.21
CA VAL A 20 7.58 -24.30 9.75
C VAL A 20 6.56 -24.47 8.63
N VAL A 21 6.58 -25.64 7.97
CA VAL A 21 5.48 -26.06 7.09
C VAL A 21 4.58 -26.97 7.92
N SER A 22 3.43 -26.46 8.36
CA SER A 22 2.32 -27.30 8.81
C SER A 22 1.26 -27.33 7.71
N GLY A 23 1.08 -28.50 7.11
CA GLY A 23 0.12 -28.71 6.03
C GLY A 23 -1.33 -28.68 6.49
N SER A 24 -2.19 -28.08 5.67
CA SER A 24 -3.63 -28.33 5.59
C SER A 24 -4.18 -27.48 4.45
N ARG A 25 -4.75 -28.12 3.42
CA ARG A 25 -5.43 -27.45 2.29
C ARG A 25 -6.67 -26.71 2.80
N SER A 26 -6.61 -25.39 2.87
CA SER A 26 -7.75 -24.46 2.79
C SER A 26 -7.19 -23.03 2.64
N GLY A 27 -7.88 -22.20 1.86
CA GLY A 27 -7.37 -20.98 1.23
C GLY A 27 -6.45 -20.10 2.09
N THR A 28 -5.37 -19.63 1.48
CA THR A 28 -4.42 -18.68 2.06
C THR A 28 -5.15 -17.37 2.39
N ARG A 29 -5.63 -17.27 3.64
CA ARG A 29 -6.13 -16.01 4.18
C ARG A 29 -4.93 -15.15 4.53
N ILE A 30 -4.56 -14.24 3.62
CA ILE A 30 -3.60 -13.18 3.91
C ILE A 30 -4.21 -12.33 5.03
N ARG A 31 -3.61 -12.40 6.22
CA ARG A 31 -3.86 -11.45 7.30
C ARG A 31 -2.84 -10.34 7.13
N TYR A 32 -3.28 -9.16 6.74
CA TYR A 32 -2.48 -7.96 6.87
C TYR A 32 -2.27 -7.69 8.38
N SER A 33 -1.10 -7.15 8.74
CA SER A 33 -0.82 -6.81 10.13
C SER A 33 -1.19 -5.34 10.32
N LYS A 34 -1.98 -5.07 11.37
CA LYS A 34 -2.41 -3.72 11.79
C LYS A 34 -1.32 -2.66 11.54
N GLY A 35 -1.60 -1.75 10.61
CA GLY A 35 -0.95 -0.45 10.47
C GLY A 35 -0.06 -0.25 9.24
N SER A 36 -0.56 -0.29 8.01
CA SER A 36 0.21 0.27 6.89
C SER A 36 0.28 1.78 7.03
N ILE A 37 1.31 2.22 7.74
CA ILE A 37 1.79 3.59 7.76
C ILE A 37 2.59 3.79 6.45
N PHE A 38 1.99 3.48 5.30
CA PHE A 38 2.58 3.60 3.95
C PHE A 38 2.76 5.08 3.64
N TRP A 39 1.79 5.91 3.99
CA TRP A 39 1.77 7.26 3.44
C TRP A 39 1.87 8.40 4.46
N GLU A 40 1.99 8.11 5.76
CA GLU A 40 2.29 9.16 6.75
C GLU A 40 3.61 9.84 6.37
N GLY A 41 3.45 11.08 5.93
CA GLY A 41 4.54 11.94 5.50
C GLY A 41 4.97 11.79 4.05
N LEU A 42 4.50 10.85 3.22
CA LEU A 42 5.08 10.68 1.88
C LEU A 42 4.71 11.76 0.85
N GLY A 43 3.53 12.37 0.91
CA GLY A 43 3.21 13.51 0.00
C GLY A 43 4.10 14.75 0.21
N LYS A 44 4.48 15.05 1.47
CA LYS A 44 5.34 16.20 1.83
C LYS A 44 6.82 15.81 2.00
N ALA A 45 7.09 14.61 2.51
CA ALA A 45 8.43 14.07 2.65
C ALA A 45 8.95 13.45 1.37
N PHE A 46 8.19 13.05 0.35
CA PHE A 46 8.82 12.66 -0.93
C PHE A 46 9.47 13.87 -1.60
N ARG A 47 8.75 15.00 -1.67
CA ARG A 47 9.32 16.29 -2.08
C ARG A 47 10.43 16.75 -1.13
N GLY A 48 10.20 16.68 0.19
CA GLY A 48 11.16 17.11 1.20
C GLY A 48 12.37 16.18 1.42
N LEU A 49 12.29 14.89 1.08
CA LEU A 49 13.36 13.90 1.18
C LEU A 49 14.19 13.95 -0.11
N ILE A 50 13.60 14.20 -1.28
CA ILE A 50 14.38 14.59 -2.47
C ILE A 50 15.18 15.88 -2.21
N GLU A 51 14.59 16.83 -1.48
CA GLU A 51 15.22 18.11 -1.18
C GLU A 51 16.22 18.08 0.01
N LYS A 52 16.02 17.20 1.01
CA LYS A 52 16.87 17.08 2.22
C LYS A 52 17.83 15.90 2.21
N SER A 53 17.68 14.93 1.30
CA SER A 53 18.63 13.84 1.18
C SER A 53 19.92 14.35 0.56
N ARG A 54 21.04 14.22 1.29
CA ARG A 54 22.39 14.40 0.74
C ARG A 54 22.80 13.28 -0.23
N VAL A 55 21.86 12.42 -0.64
CA VAL A 55 22.09 11.36 -1.62
C VAL A 55 21.79 11.95 -3.00
N PRO A 56 22.76 12.00 -3.93
CA PRO A 56 22.55 12.61 -5.23
C PRO A 56 21.40 11.92 -5.98
N ALA A 57 20.49 12.71 -6.53
CA ALA A 57 19.30 12.27 -7.28
C ALA A 57 19.60 11.33 -8.48
N ARG A 58 20.88 11.18 -8.85
CA ARG A 58 21.36 10.30 -9.93
C ARG A 58 21.39 8.82 -9.57
N ASP A 59 21.36 8.47 -8.28
CA ASP A 59 21.28 7.08 -7.81
C ASP A 59 19.84 6.66 -7.43
N TRP A 60 18.90 7.61 -7.44
CA TRP A 60 17.45 7.40 -7.30
C TRP A 60 16.76 7.63 -8.63
N VAL A 61 17.26 7.02 -9.71
CA VAL A 61 16.47 6.95 -10.94
C VAL A 61 15.21 6.16 -10.58
N MET A 62 14.16 6.90 -10.20
CA MET A 62 12.78 6.52 -10.41
C MET A 62 12.75 6.18 -11.88
N ASP A 63 12.84 4.88 -12.18
CA ASP A 63 12.81 4.40 -13.54
C ASP A 63 11.56 5.01 -14.17
N THR A 64 11.74 5.73 -15.28
CA THR A 64 10.63 6.31 -16.03
C THR A 64 9.55 5.27 -16.35
N ALA A 65 9.91 3.99 -16.39
CA ALA A 65 8.97 2.88 -16.51
C ALA A 65 7.98 2.75 -15.34
N LEU A 66 8.37 3.14 -14.12
CA LEU A 66 7.56 3.06 -12.90
C LEU A 66 6.70 4.30 -12.64
N ASP A 67 6.95 5.40 -13.36
CA ASP A 67 6.16 6.62 -13.29
C ASP A 67 4.88 6.51 -14.14
N THR A 68 4.01 5.59 -13.74
CA THR A 68 2.77 5.27 -14.45
C THR A 68 1.67 6.31 -14.20
N PRO A 69 0.65 6.43 -15.08
CA PRO A 69 -0.53 7.23 -14.81
C PRO A 69 -1.23 6.87 -13.49
N PHE A 70 -1.24 5.59 -13.12
CA PHE A 70 -1.79 5.14 -11.84
C PHE A 70 -0.96 5.62 -10.65
N TRP A 71 0.38 5.55 -10.73
CA TRP A 71 1.27 6.06 -9.69
C TRP A 71 1.07 7.57 -9.45
N ARG A 72 1.05 8.37 -10.52
CA ARG A 72 0.82 9.82 -10.42
C ARG A 72 -0.54 10.15 -9.81
N PHE A 73 -1.57 9.40 -10.19
CA PHE A 73 -2.90 9.50 -9.60
C PHE A 73 -2.88 9.18 -8.10
N SER A 74 -2.24 8.08 -7.70
CA SER A 74 -2.12 7.68 -6.30
C SER A 74 -1.43 8.75 -5.46
N LEU A 75 -0.31 9.30 -5.94
CA LEU A 75 0.40 10.39 -5.25
C LEU A 75 -0.47 11.65 -5.08
N ASP A 76 -1.18 12.03 -6.14
CA ASP A 76 -2.04 13.21 -6.12
C ASP A 76 -3.23 13.01 -5.18
N LEU A 77 -4.00 11.94 -5.34
CA LEU A 77 -5.17 11.64 -4.52
C LEU A 77 -4.79 11.52 -3.05
N TYR A 78 -3.72 10.77 -2.75
CA TYR A 78 -3.29 10.58 -1.37
C TYR A 78 -2.79 11.87 -0.72
N GLY A 79 -2.24 12.80 -1.52
CA GLY A 79 -1.86 14.14 -1.04
C GLY A 79 -3.03 15.07 -0.72
N ARG A 80 -4.28 14.70 -1.08
CA ARG A 80 -5.47 15.54 -0.83
C ARG A 80 -5.88 15.46 0.65
N PRO A 81 -6.43 16.55 1.24
CA PRO A 81 -6.79 16.58 2.65
C PRO A 81 -7.72 15.43 3.06
N GLY A 82 -7.38 14.74 4.16
CA GLY A 82 -8.21 13.70 4.78
C GLY A 82 -8.20 12.34 4.08
N VAL A 83 -7.63 12.22 2.88
CA VAL A 83 -7.53 10.93 2.17
C VAL A 83 -6.62 9.97 2.91
N ASP A 84 -5.54 10.49 3.49
CA ASP A 84 -4.58 9.72 4.26
C ASP A 84 -5.22 9.07 5.48
N ALA A 85 -5.90 9.86 6.30
CA ALA A 85 -6.62 9.40 7.47
C ALA A 85 -7.71 8.37 7.10
N ALA A 86 -8.45 8.62 6.02
CA ALA A 86 -9.49 7.71 5.54
C ALA A 86 -8.92 6.36 5.11
N CYS A 87 -7.82 6.34 4.35
CA CYS A 87 -7.15 5.10 3.93
C CYS A 87 -6.62 4.31 5.13
N LEU A 88 -5.99 5.00 6.10
CA LEU A 88 -5.46 4.38 7.31
C LEU A 88 -6.57 3.78 8.19
N SER A 89 -7.69 4.49 8.33
CA SER A 89 -8.86 4.03 9.06
C SER A 89 -9.46 2.77 8.43
N LEU A 90 -9.72 2.80 7.12
CA LEU A 90 -10.28 1.66 6.38
C LEU A 90 -9.37 0.44 6.47
N GLN A 91 -8.07 0.64 6.29
CA GLN A 91 -7.11 -0.43 6.47
C GLN A 91 -7.08 -0.96 7.91
N GLY A 92 -7.08 -0.10 8.93
CA GLY A 92 -7.06 -0.55 10.31
C GLY A 92 -8.26 -1.42 10.67
N ARG A 93 -9.41 -1.16 10.06
CA ARG A 93 -10.68 -1.87 10.30
C ARG A 93 -10.83 -3.15 9.48
N HIS A 94 -10.40 -3.13 8.22
CA HIS A 94 -10.64 -4.25 7.28
C HIS A 94 -9.39 -4.94 6.80
N ASP A 95 -8.22 -4.49 7.22
CA ASP A 95 -6.95 -5.04 6.79
C ASP A 95 -6.72 -4.79 5.29
N LEU A 96 -7.22 -3.67 4.75
CA LEU A 96 -7.15 -3.40 3.31
C LEU A 96 -5.71 -3.18 2.84
N ASP A 97 -5.47 -3.57 1.60
CA ASP A 97 -4.37 -3.06 0.79
C ASP A 97 -4.75 -1.70 0.20
N VAL A 98 -3.97 -0.68 0.57
CA VAL A 98 -4.22 0.68 0.08
C VAL A 98 -3.92 0.80 -1.42
N ASN A 99 -2.99 0.01 -1.97
CA ASN A 99 -2.70 0.04 -3.41
C ASN A 99 -3.90 -0.47 -4.22
N LEU A 100 -4.55 -1.55 -3.78
CA LEU A 100 -5.76 -2.07 -4.41
C LEU A 100 -6.95 -1.12 -4.24
N LEU A 101 -7.09 -0.49 -3.07
CA LEU A 101 -8.11 0.54 -2.86
C LEU A 101 -7.94 1.70 -3.85
N LEU A 102 -6.73 2.24 -3.98
CA LEU A 102 -6.44 3.34 -4.91
C LEU A 102 -6.64 2.91 -6.36
N LEU A 103 -6.30 1.67 -6.71
CA LEU A 103 -6.54 1.11 -8.04
C LEU A 103 -8.03 1.07 -8.39
N CYS A 104 -8.90 0.69 -7.43
CA CYS A 104 -10.35 0.67 -7.65
C CYS A 104 -10.91 2.05 -7.98
N VAL A 105 -10.41 3.09 -7.27
CA VAL A 105 -10.79 4.48 -7.53
C VAL A 105 -10.24 4.96 -8.87
N TRP A 106 -8.97 4.68 -9.16
CA TRP A 106 -8.33 5.02 -10.43
C TRP A 106 -9.08 4.41 -11.62
N ALA A 107 -9.41 3.12 -11.55
CA ALA A 107 -10.17 2.41 -12.56
C ALA A 107 -11.55 3.07 -12.81
N GLY A 108 -12.21 3.56 -11.75
CA GLY A 108 -13.45 4.34 -11.90
C GLY A 108 -13.26 5.69 -12.58
N GLN A 109 -12.08 6.31 -12.44
CA GLN A 109 -11.71 7.56 -13.08
C GLN A 109 -11.26 7.40 -14.53
N THR A 110 -10.75 6.21 -14.90
CA THR A 110 -10.31 5.89 -16.26
C THR A 110 -11.33 5.09 -17.07
N GLY A 111 -12.42 4.63 -16.46
CA GLY A 111 -13.53 3.99 -17.16
C GLY A 111 -13.42 2.46 -17.22
N THR A 112 -12.75 1.85 -16.25
CA THR A 112 -12.61 0.40 -16.12
C THR A 112 -13.46 -0.11 -14.96
N ARG A 113 -14.44 -0.97 -15.27
CA ARG A 113 -15.22 -1.73 -14.30
C ARG A 113 -14.44 -2.98 -13.89
N LEU A 114 -14.25 -3.17 -12.59
CA LEU A 114 -13.64 -4.35 -12.02
C LEU A 114 -14.72 -5.23 -11.39
N SER A 115 -14.78 -6.49 -11.80
CA SER A 115 -15.55 -7.52 -11.10
C SER A 115 -14.82 -8.01 -9.87
N ARG A 116 -15.51 -8.74 -8.98
CA ARG A 116 -14.86 -9.42 -7.85
C ARG A 116 -13.73 -10.35 -8.31
N ALA A 117 -13.91 -11.04 -9.44
CA ALA A 117 -12.89 -11.94 -9.99
C ALA A 117 -11.65 -11.18 -10.48
N ASP A 118 -11.85 -10.02 -11.12
CA ASP A 118 -10.76 -9.12 -11.53
C ASP A 118 -9.94 -8.67 -10.32
N VAL A 119 -10.61 -8.24 -9.25
CA VAL A 119 -9.93 -7.78 -8.04
C VAL A 119 -9.20 -8.93 -7.34
N THR A 120 -9.78 -10.13 -7.26
CA THR A 120 -9.09 -11.32 -6.75
C THR A 120 -7.83 -11.62 -7.55
N LEU A 121 -7.91 -11.59 -8.88
CA LEU A 121 -6.76 -11.83 -9.76
C LEU A 121 -5.64 -10.81 -9.53
N LEU A 122 -5.99 -9.52 -9.42
CA LEU A 122 -5.06 -8.45 -9.12
C LEU A 122 -4.41 -8.61 -7.75
N ALA A 123 -5.19 -8.96 -6.72
CA ALA A 123 -4.70 -9.21 -5.37
C ALA A 123 -3.74 -10.40 -5.33
N ASP A 124 -4.08 -11.50 -5.99
CA ASP A 124 -3.22 -12.70 -6.07
C ASP A 124 -1.90 -12.40 -6.79
N LYS A 125 -1.93 -11.55 -7.83
CA LYS A 125 -0.74 -11.16 -8.60
C LYS A 125 0.31 -10.44 -7.74
N VAL A 126 -0.13 -9.64 -6.76
CA VAL A 126 0.76 -8.88 -5.88
C VAL A 126 0.94 -9.49 -4.50
N ALA A 127 0.16 -10.50 -4.12
CA ALA A 127 0.17 -11.09 -2.79
C ALA A 127 1.57 -11.50 -2.29
N ALA A 128 2.33 -12.22 -3.12
CA ALA A 128 3.67 -12.67 -2.75
C ALA A 128 4.66 -11.49 -2.63
N TRP A 129 4.57 -10.51 -3.54
CA TRP A 129 5.39 -9.30 -3.49
C TRP A 129 5.11 -8.49 -2.22
N GLN A 130 3.83 -8.28 -1.93
CA GLN A 130 3.38 -7.55 -0.77
C GLN A 130 3.86 -8.22 0.53
N GLY A 131 3.64 -9.53 0.66
CA GLY A 131 4.00 -10.28 1.86
C GLY A 131 5.51 -10.41 2.07
N GLU A 132 6.26 -10.76 1.03
CA GLU A 132 7.68 -11.08 1.16
C GLU A 132 8.59 -9.84 1.08
N VAL A 133 8.18 -8.79 0.36
CA VAL A 133 9.00 -7.58 0.14
C VAL A 133 8.47 -6.40 0.96
N VAL A 134 7.26 -5.92 0.69
CA VAL A 134 6.72 -4.70 1.30
C VAL A 134 6.56 -4.86 2.81
N GLN A 135 5.92 -5.94 3.26
CA GLN A 135 5.71 -6.18 4.69
C GLN A 135 7.01 -6.46 5.44
N SER A 136 8.00 -7.09 4.80
CA SER A 136 9.33 -7.31 5.37
C SER A 136 10.07 -6.00 5.60
N LEU A 137 10.10 -5.10 4.61
CA LEU A 137 10.71 -3.77 4.73
C LEU A 137 10.01 -2.95 5.82
N ARG A 138 8.68 -3.01 5.85
CA ARG A 138 7.87 -2.36 6.88
C ARG A 138 8.16 -2.88 8.28
N ALA A 139 8.32 -4.19 8.44
CA ALA A 139 8.68 -4.81 9.72
C ALA A 139 10.04 -4.31 10.22
N VAL A 140 11.04 -4.23 9.34
CA VAL A 140 12.36 -3.65 9.65
C VAL A 140 12.22 -2.19 10.07
N ARG A 141 11.49 -1.37 9.30
CA ARG A 141 11.28 0.06 9.61
C ARG A 141 10.60 0.27 10.96
N ARG A 142 9.54 -0.49 11.25
CA ARG A 142 8.81 -0.40 12.53
C ARG A 142 9.69 -0.86 13.70
N TRP A 143 10.50 -1.90 13.51
CA TRP A 143 11.44 -2.35 14.52
C TRP A 143 12.51 -1.30 14.81
N LEU A 144 13.10 -0.68 13.79
CA LEU A 144 14.06 0.42 13.97
C LEU A 144 13.45 1.57 14.79
N LYS A 145 12.21 1.99 14.45
CA LYS A 145 11.48 3.01 15.22
C LYS A 145 11.26 2.65 16.69
N SER A 146 11.10 1.36 17.02
CA SER A 146 10.89 0.95 18.42
C SER A 146 12.19 0.89 19.22
N GLN A 147 13.35 0.80 18.56
CA GLN A 147 14.66 0.87 19.22
C GLN A 147 15.07 2.30 19.57
N ASP A 148 14.55 3.30 18.85
CA ASP A 148 14.82 4.74 19.05
C ASP A 148 14.23 5.32 20.37
N ALA A 149 13.70 4.49 21.26
CA ALA A 149 13.12 4.91 22.54
C ALA A 149 14.13 5.48 23.57
N THR A 150 15.42 5.62 23.21
CA THR A 150 16.46 6.17 24.09
C THR A 150 16.86 7.57 23.61
N SER A 151 16.32 8.60 24.27
CA SER A 151 16.38 10.04 23.91
C SER A 151 17.75 10.73 23.98
N ALA A 152 18.85 10.04 23.73
CA ALA A 152 20.17 10.67 23.67
C ALA A 152 20.51 11.06 22.22
N ILE A 153 20.62 12.38 21.96
CA ILE A 153 21.18 12.89 20.71
C ILE A 153 22.64 12.45 20.63
N THR A 154 22.88 11.37 19.89
CA THR A 154 24.19 10.73 19.74
C THR A 154 24.45 10.49 18.25
N PRO A 155 25.72 10.47 17.80
CA PRO A 155 26.04 10.09 16.42
C PRO A 155 25.48 8.72 16.01
N LEU A 156 25.26 7.82 16.98
CA LEU A 156 24.63 6.52 16.77
C LEU A 156 23.13 6.63 16.49
N ALA A 157 22.40 7.49 17.23
CA ALA A 157 20.98 7.76 16.97
C ALA A 157 20.77 8.38 15.57
N ASP A 158 21.64 9.32 15.17
CA ASP A 158 21.59 9.91 13.82
C ASP A 158 21.86 8.86 12.73
N ALA A 159 22.74 7.89 12.99
CA ALA A 159 23.00 6.79 12.07
C ALA A 159 21.82 5.81 11.97
N ALA A 160 21.14 5.54 13.08
CA ALA A 160 19.93 4.71 13.13
C ALA A 160 18.76 5.35 12.36
N GLU A 161 18.52 6.66 12.55
CA GLU A 161 17.49 7.38 11.80
C GLU A 161 17.81 7.42 10.29
N ARG A 162 19.06 7.63 9.88
CA ARG A 162 19.46 7.52 8.45
C ARG A 162 19.21 6.13 7.88
N LEU A 163 19.52 5.07 8.63
CA LEU A 163 19.23 3.70 8.20
C LEU A 163 17.72 3.48 8.02
N ARG A 164 16.93 3.96 8.98
CA ARG A 164 15.46 3.86 8.95
C ARG A 164 14.86 4.63 7.79
N ASP A 165 15.35 5.82 7.49
CA ASP A 165 14.96 6.59 6.29
C ASP A 165 15.32 5.85 5.00
N GLY A 166 16.49 5.22 4.95
CA GLY A 166 16.89 4.35 3.84
C GLY A 166 15.92 3.19 3.63
N VAL A 167 15.53 2.49 4.70
CA VAL A 167 14.52 1.41 4.64
C VAL A 167 13.16 1.95 4.21
N LYS A 168 12.74 3.12 4.72
CA LYS A 168 11.48 3.77 4.30
C LYS A 168 11.47 4.06 2.80
N ALA A 169 12.58 4.52 2.25
CA ALA A 169 12.68 4.81 0.82
C ALA A 169 12.66 3.54 -0.05
N GLN A 170 13.24 2.44 0.43
CA GLN A 170 13.15 1.14 -0.24
C GLN A 170 11.73 0.53 -0.14
N GLU A 171 11.03 0.71 0.98
CA GLU A 171 9.61 0.32 1.13
C GLU A 171 8.76 1.03 0.08
N LEU A 172 8.94 2.35 -0.08
CA LEU A 172 8.25 3.14 -1.10
C LEU A 172 8.55 2.66 -2.53
N ALA A 173 9.82 2.41 -2.85
CA ALA A 173 10.21 1.91 -4.18
C ALA A 173 9.56 0.55 -4.47
N ALA A 174 9.46 -0.32 -3.47
CA ALA A 174 8.76 -1.60 -3.60
C ALA A 174 7.26 -1.44 -3.85
N GLU A 175 6.60 -0.48 -3.19
CA GLU A 175 5.17 -0.19 -3.42
C GLU A 175 4.92 0.50 -4.78
N GLN A 176 5.85 1.33 -5.26
CA GLN A 176 5.77 1.89 -6.61
C GLN A 176 5.83 0.77 -7.68
N LEU A 177 6.75 -0.19 -7.51
CA LEU A 177 6.84 -1.35 -8.40
C LEU A 177 5.55 -2.20 -8.34
N GLU A 178 4.97 -2.36 -7.16
CA GLU A 178 3.68 -3.04 -7.00
C GLU A 178 2.56 -2.33 -7.78
N GLN A 179 2.46 -1.00 -7.68
CA GLN A 179 1.49 -0.22 -8.45
C GLN A 179 1.75 -0.31 -9.96
N ALA A 180 3.01 -0.34 -10.40
CA ALA A 180 3.34 -0.56 -11.81
C ALA A 180 2.86 -1.94 -12.29
N LEU A 181 3.06 -3.00 -11.50
CA LEU A 181 2.59 -4.35 -11.81
C LEU A 181 1.06 -4.47 -11.88
N LEU A 182 0.34 -3.72 -11.04
CA LEU A 182 -1.12 -3.61 -11.07
C LEU A 182 -1.59 -2.83 -12.30
N TYR A 183 -0.96 -1.69 -12.58
CA TYR A 183 -1.25 -0.88 -13.75
C TYR A 183 -1.08 -1.69 -15.03
N GLU A 184 0.06 -2.37 -15.21
CA GLU A 184 0.30 -3.23 -16.37
C GLU A 184 -0.74 -4.34 -16.51
N ALA A 185 -1.18 -4.94 -15.39
CA ALA A 185 -2.20 -5.99 -15.43
C ALA A 185 -3.56 -5.48 -15.95
N VAL A 186 -3.93 -4.25 -15.60
CA VAL A 186 -5.14 -3.60 -16.13
C VAL A 186 -4.95 -3.23 -17.61
N GLN A 187 -3.76 -2.75 -18.00
CA GLN A 187 -3.49 -2.32 -19.38
C GLN A 187 -3.31 -3.48 -20.38
N ALA A 188 -2.81 -4.63 -19.93
CA ALA A 188 -2.59 -5.80 -20.79
C ALA A 188 -3.89 -6.42 -21.35
N GLY A 189 -5.04 -6.04 -20.80
CA GLY A 189 -6.34 -6.62 -21.14
C GLY A 189 -6.59 -7.94 -20.40
N GLY A 190 -7.86 -8.34 -20.34
CA GLY A 190 -8.29 -9.52 -19.58
C GLY A 190 -8.59 -9.25 -18.09
N VAL A 191 -8.38 -8.02 -17.63
CA VAL A 191 -8.84 -7.52 -16.32
C VAL A 191 -9.76 -6.34 -16.54
N GLY A 192 -10.99 -6.46 -16.05
CA GLY A 192 -12.00 -5.42 -16.12
C GLY A 192 -12.59 -5.20 -17.51
N ALA A 193 -13.63 -4.37 -17.57
CA ALA A 193 -14.37 -4.04 -18.79
C ALA A 193 -14.59 -2.53 -18.92
N PRO A 194 -14.64 -1.96 -20.14
CA PRO A 194 -14.97 -0.56 -20.34
C PRO A 194 -16.33 -0.20 -19.75
N ALA A 195 -16.41 0.96 -19.09
CA ALA A 195 -17.63 1.49 -18.49
C ALA A 195 -17.61 3.03 -18.42
N SER A 196 -18.75 3.64 -18.12
CA SER A 196 -18.84 5.10 -17.97
C SER A 196 -18.05 5.59 -16.77
N VAL A 197 -17.10 6.49 -17.02
CA VAL A 197 -16.27 7.13 -15.99
C VAL A 197 -17.16 7.84 -14.98
N GLY A 198 -16.94 7.59 -13.68
CA GLY A 198 -17.74 8.23 -12.66
C GLY A 198 -17.55 7.70 -11.23
N PRO A 199 -18.02 8.45 -10.23
CA PRO A 199 -17.96 8.05 -8.83
C PRO A 199 -18.72 6.74 -8.55
N ARG A 200 -19.84 6.50 -9.25
CA ARG A 200 -20.57 5.21 -9.15
C ARG A 200 -19.77 4.03 -9.64
N LEU A 201 -18.94 4.22 -10.68
CA LEU A 201 -18.07 3.16 -11.19
C LEU A 201 -16.97 2.85 -10.17
N ALA A 202 -16.33 3.88 -9.61
CA ALA A 202 -15.36 3.70 -8.54
C ALA A 202 -15.97 3.03 -7.30
N MET A 203 -17.21 3.38 -6.94
CA MET A 203 -17.94 2.70 -5.86
C MET A 203 -18.12 1.22 -6.15
N GLY A 204 -18.64 0.86 -7.32
CA GLY A 204 -18.82 -0.55 -7.68
C GLY A 204 -17.51 -1.34 -7.68
N ASN A 205 -16.40 -0.71 -8.05
CA ASN A 205 -15.07 -1.31 -7.96
C ASN A 205 -14.63 -1.52 -6.48
N LEU A 206 -14.91 -0.55 -5.61
CA LEU A 206 -14.65 -0.67 -4.17
C LEU A 206 -15.53 -1.77 -3.55
N ASP A 207 -16.80 -1.88 -3.92
CA ASP A 207 -17.69 -2.97 -3.49
C ASP A 207 -17.15 -4.34 -3.91
N ALA A 208 -16.66 -4.45 -5.16
CA ALA A 208 -15.99 -5.66 -5.64
C ALA A 208 -14.75 -5.99 -4.80
N TYR A 209 -14.01 -4.99 -4.35
CA TYR A 209 -12.85 -5.17 -3.46
C TYR A 209 -13.23 -5.61 -2.05
N PHE A 210 -14.23 -4.99 -1.43
CA PHE A 210 -14.75 -5.46 -0.13
C PHE A 210 -15.28 -6.90 -0.22
N ALA A 211 -15.98 -7.23 -1.31
CA ALA A 211 -16.46 -8.59 -1.56
C ALA A 211 -15.32 -9.59 -1.78
N CYS A 212 -14.22 -9.20 -2.43
CA CYS A 212 -12.99 -9.99 -2.53
C CYS A 212 -12.47 -10.39 -1.14
N LEU A 213 -12.49 -9.44 -0.19
CA LEU A 213 -12.06 -9.66 1.19
C LEU A 213 -13.11 -10.37 2.07
N SER A 214 -14.28 -10.71 1.51
CA SER A 214 -15.44 -11.23 2.26
C SER A 214 -15.84 -10.29 3.41
N ARG A 215 -15.83 -8.98 3.12
CA ARG A 215 -16.23 -7.89 4.02
C ARG A 215 -17.39 -7.12 3.41
N GLU A 216 -18.13 -6.45 4.29
CA GLU A 216 -19.14 -5.47 3.89
C GLU A 216 -18.82 -4.14 4.57
N PRO A 217 -18.80 -3.01 3.82
CA PRO A 217 -18.53 -1.71 4.39
C PRO A 217 -19.70 -1.25 5.27
N GLY A 218 -19.44 -0.94 6.53
CA GLY A 218 -20.41 -0.38 7.47
C GLY A 218 -20.55 1.15 7.39
N VAL A 219 -21.30 1.74 8.32
CA VAL A 219 -21.52 3.20 8.38
C VAL A 219 -20.22 3.99 8.55
N ALA A 220 -19.28 3.47 9.37
CA ALA A 220 -17.97 4.09 9.54
C ALA A 220 -17.10 3.98 8.27
N ASP A 221 -17.30 2.97 7.42
CA ASP A 221 -16.63 2.87 6.12
C ASP A 221 -17.15 3.91 5.14
N ALA A 222 -18.47 4.18 5.17
CA ALA A 222 -19.08 5.14 4.26
C ALA A 222 -18.47 6.55 4.39
N ALA A 223 -18.18 7.02 5.61
CA ALA A 223 -17.55 8.33 5.79
C ALA A 223 -16.15 8.40 5.15
N ASP A 224 -15.32 7.37 5.37
CA ASP A 224 -13.97 7.31 4.83
C ASP A 224 -13.96 7.13 3.31
N LEU A 225 -14.82 6.25 2.78
CA LEU A 225 -15.00 6.06 1.34
C LEU A 225 -15.54 7.33 0.68
N ALA A 226 -16.43 8.07 1.34
CA ALA A 226 -16.96 9.35 0.84
C ALA A 226 -15.88 10.41 0.79
N GLN A 227 -15.01 10.48 1.80
CA GLN A 227 -13.85 11.37 1.79
C GLN A 227 -12.94 11.08 0.59
N ILE A 228 -12.63 9.80 0.35
CA ILE A 228 -11.75 9.38 -0.75
C ILE A 228 -12.39 9.67 -2.12
N LEU A 229 -13.67 9.35 -2.31
CA LEU A 229 -14.36 9.56 -3.59
C LEU A 229 -14.63 11.04 -3.88
N THR A 230 -15.01 11.82 -2.88
CA THR A 230 -15.14 13.28 -3.02
C THR A 230 -13.78 13.87 -3.38
N ALA A 231 -12.72 13.44 -2.68
CA ALA A 231 -11.37 13.87 -3.01
C ALA A 231 -10.99 13.46 -4.43
N ALA A 232 -11.32 12.27 -4.93
CA ALA A 232 -10.97 11.84 -6.28
C ALA A 232 -11.76 12.55 -7.39
N PHE A 233 -13.05 12.81 -7.16
CA PHE A 233 -13.98 13.27 -8.19
C PHE A 233 -14.36 14.76 -8.10
N GLY A 234 -13.98 15.46 -7.03
CA GLY A 234 -14.21 16.89 -6.84
C GLY A 234 -15.67 17.30 -7.09
N ASP A 235 -15.87 18.33 -7.91
CA ASP A 235 -17.19 18.90 -8.22
C ASP A 235 -18.16 17.90 -8.90
N ARG A 236 -17.66 16.77 -9.41
CA ARG A 236 -18.51 15.71 -9.98
C ARG A 236 -19.21 14.85 -8.93
N LEU A 237 -18.89 15.04 -7.65
CA LEU A 237 -19.54 14.35 -6.54
C LEU A 237 -19.58 15.27 -5.31
N ARG A 238 -20.76 15.78 -4.96
CA ARG A 238 -20.90 16.51 -3.69
C ARG A 238 -20.78 15.51 -2.52
N PRO A 239 -20.18 15.89 -1.37
CA PRO A 239 -19.99 15.00 -0.23
C PRO A 239 -21.26 14.28 0.24
N LEU A 240 -22.40 14.97 0.24
CA LEU A 240 -23.69 14.38 0.59
C LEU A 240 -24.14 13.37 -0.47
N ASP A 241 -24.02 13.67 -1.76
CA ASP A 241 -24.39 12.73 -2.83
C ASP A 241 -23.52 11.46 -2.78
N ALA A 242 -22.28 11.54 -2.28
CA ALA A 242 -21.40 10.39 -2.03
C ALA A 242 -21.95 9.48 -0.91
N ILE A 243 -22.33 10.07 0.22
CA ILE A 243 -22.87 9.36 1.39
C ILE A 243 -24.20 8.68 1.01
N TRP A 244 -25.08 9.40 0.31
CA TRP A 244 -26.35 8.85 -0.15
C TRP A 244 -26.15 7.71 -1.14
N GLN A 245 -25.21 7.80 -2.07
CA GLN A 245 -24.89 6.67 -2.97
C GLN A 245 -24.34 5.44 -2.22
N MET A 246 -23.69 5.62 -1.06
CA MET A 246 -23.21 4.52 -0.20
C MET A 246 -24.30 3.90 0.68
N GLN A 247 -25.39 4.63 0.89
CA GLN A 247 -26.52 4.20 1.71
C GLN A 247 -27.64 3.62 0.84
N ASP A 248 -28.05 4.32 -0.22
CA ASP A 248 -29.17 3.94 -1.11
C ASP A 248 -28.83 2.86 -2.15
N GLY A 249 -27.55 2.68 -2.50
CA GLY A 249 -27.11 1.58 -3.36
C GLY A 249 -27.39 0.17 -2.79
N ARG A 250 -27.83 0.11 -1.52
CA ARG A 250 -28.22 -1.12 -0.83
C ARG A 250 -29.72 -1.37 -0.75
N ASP A 251 -30.58 -0.39 -1.06
CA ASP A 251 -32.04 -0.51 -0.89
C ASP A 251 -32.86 -0.25 -2.17
N VAL A 252 -32.23 -0.01 -3.34
CA VAL A 252 -32.98 0.20 -4.59
C VAL A 252 -32.38 -0.60 -5.76
N LEU A 253 -32.69 -1.90 -5.78
CA LEU A 253 -32.85 -2.64 -7.04
C LEU A 253 -34.36 -2.83 -7.29
N PRO A 254 -34.99 -2.09 -8.22
CA PRO A 254 -36.13 -2.62 -8.94
C PRO A 254 -35.59 -3.58 -10.02
N ALA A 255 -36.36 -4.64 -10.28
CA ALA A 255 -36.11 -5.69 -11.26
C ALA A 255 -35.78 -5.17 -12.67
#